data_AF-A0A9X1KEC9-F1
#
_entry.id   AF-A0A9X1KEC9-F1
#
_cell.length_a   1.000
_cell.length_b   1.000
_cell.length_c   1.000
_cell.angle_alpha   90.00
_cell.angle_beta   90.00
_cell.angle_gamma   90.00
#
_symmetry.space_group_name_H-M   'P 1'
#
loop_
_entity.id
_entity.type
_entity.pdbx_description
1 polymer ?
#
loop_
_entity_poly.entity_id
_entity_poly.type
_entity_poly.pdbx_seq_one_letter_code
_entity_poly.pdbx_strand_id
1 'polypeptide(L)' 'MSPVTQNPSPTSGFNPTFLNIPQSCLLQIGITSILLLLIADKATGKALEALGEASEEVFRGDRLPILDFPHEQELNQS' A
#
# COMPACT_ATOMS: atom_id res chain seq x y z
N MET A 1 31.99 48.92 -30.93
CA MET A 1 31.66 47.62 -30.30
C MET A 1 30.68 47.92 -29.17
N SER A 2 29.42 47.52 -29.31
CA SER A 2 28.36 47.82 -28.34
C SER A 2 28.43 46.86 -27.14
N PRO A 3 28.09 47.31 -25.92
CA PRO A 3 28.18 46.49 -24.72
C PRO A 3 27.17 45.35 -24.79
N VAL A 4 27.61 44.16 -24.37
CA VAL A 4 26.75 42.97 -24.32
C VAL A 4 25.79 43.11 -23.13
N THR A 5 24.51 43.33 -23.42
CA THR A 5 23.46 43.28 -22.39
C THR A 5 23.22 41.82 -22.05
N GLN A 6 23.76 41.38 -20.91
CA GLN A 6 23.46 40.06 -20.36
C GLN A 6 22.04 40.05 -19.82
N ASN A 7 21.10 39.51 -20.59
CA ASN A 7 19.77 39.19 -20.12
C ASN A 7 19.87 37.88 -19.31
N PRO A 8 19.50 37.84 -18.02
CA PRO A 8 19.53 36.61 -17.26
C PRO A 8 18.48 35.65 -17.82
N SER A 9 18.94 34.50 -18.32
CA SER A 9 18.07 33.42 -18.75
C SER A 9 17.14 33.00 -17.60
N PRO A 10 15.84 32.74 -17.85
CA PRO A 10 14.93 32.23 -16.84
C PRO A 10 15.36 30.80 -16.51
N THR A 11 16.10 30.64 -15.42
CA THR A 11 16.29 29.35 -14.79
C THR A 11 14.93 28.94 -14.23
N SER A 12 14.21 28.13 -15.00
CA SER A 12 13.04 27.39 -14.52
C SER A 12 13.53 26.29 -13.56
N GLY A 13 14.18 26.72 -12.48
CA GLY A 13 14.52 25.91 -11.34
C GLY A 13 13.35 25.92 -10.38
N PHE A 14 13.14 24.78 -9.72
CA PHE A 14 12.16 24.58 -8.66
C PHE A 14 12.07 25.82 -7.76
N ASN A 15 10.94 26.56 -7.80
CA ASN A 15 10.76 27.73 -6.95
C ASN A 15 10.60 27.25 -5.50
N PRO A 16 11.58 27.49 -4.60
CA PRO A 16 11.52 27.02 -3.20
C PRO A 16 10.36 27.66 -2.42
N THR A 17 9.69 28.66 -2.99
CA THR A 17 8.49 29.29 -2.46
C THR A 17 7.32 28.32 -2.23
N PHE A 18 7.24 27.22 -2.99
CA PHE A 18 6.19 26.20 -2.81
C PHE A 18 6.41 25.27 -1.60
N LEU A 19 7.62 25.26 -1.02
CA LEU A 19 7.98 24.42 0.13
C LEU A 19 8.48 25.28 1.28
N ASN A 20 7.80 26.40 1.58
CA ASN A 20 8.00 27.13 2.83
C ASN A 20 7.40 26.37 4.03
N ILE A 21 7.79 25.10 4.16
CA ILE A 21 7.37 24.20 5.24
C ILE A 21 8.42 24.34 6.33
N PRO A 22 8.04 24.62 7.59
CA PRO A 22 8.97 24.62 8.70
C PRO A 22 9.72 23.29 8.76
N GLN A 23 11.05 23.32 8.83
CA GLN A 23 11.87 22.10 8.85
C GLN A 23 11.49 21.16 10.00
N SER A 24 11.01 21.72 11.12
CA SER A 24 10.46 20.97 12.26
C SER A 24 9.25 20.13 11.88
N CYS A 25 8.39 20.58 10.97
CA CYS A 25 7.20 19.84 10.51
C CYS A 25 7.62 18.60 9.72
N LEU A 26 8.55 18.73 8.78
CA LEU A 26 9.08 17.59 8.02
C LEU A 26 9.77 16.58 8.94
N LEU A 27 10.53 17.06 9.90
CA LEU A 27 11.21 16.21 10.87
C LEU A 27 10.20 15.46 11.76
N GLN A 28 9.16 16.13 12.23
CA GLN A 28 8.09 15.52 13.03
C GLN A 28 7.30 14.49 12.25
N ILE A 29 6.93 14.78 11.00
CA ILE A 29 6.23 13.83 10.13
C ILE A 29 7.11 12.60 9.88
N GLY A 30 8.38 12.80 9.53
CA GLY A 30 9.32 11.70 9.33
C GLY A 30 9.46 10.82 10.56
N ILE A 31 9.68 11.42 11.75
CA ILE A 31 9.82 10.67 13.00
C ILE A 31 8.52 9.94 13.35
N THR A 32 7.37 10.60 13.22
CA THR A 32 6.07 10.01 13.54
C THR A 32 5.73 8.86 12.59
N SER A 33 6.03 9.00 11.30
CA SER A 33 5.84 7.94 10.31
C SER A 33 6.73 6.73 10.60
N ILE A 34 7.99 6.94 10.95
CA ILE A 34 8.90 5.85 11.36
C ILE A 34 8.38 5.17 12.62
N LEU A 35 7.95 5.93 13.63
CA LEU A 35 7.43 5.38 14.87
C LEU A 35 6.15 4.57 14.64
N LEU A 36 5.24 5.07 13.81
CA LEU A 36 4.04 4.37 13.39
C LEU A 36 4.38 3.07 12.64
N LEU A 37 5.37 3.10 11.75
CA LEU A 37 5.83 1.93 11.02
C LEU A 37 6.35 0.84 11.97
N LEU A 38 7.15 1.20 12.98
CA LEU A 38 7.65 0.25 13.98
C LEU A 38 6.53 -0.37 14.83
N ILE A 39 5.50 0.42 15.15
CA ILE A 39 4.31 -0.09 15.88
C ILE A 39 3.52 -1.05 14.99
N ALA A 40 3.29 -0.68 13.73
CA ALA A 40 2.58 -1.50 12.77
C ALA A 40 3.31 -2.83 12.52
N ASP A 41 4.63 -2.82 12.36
CA ASP A 41 5.46 -4.01 12.19
C ASP A 41 5.24 -5.01 13.33
N LYS A 42 5.29 -4.52 14.57
CA LYS A 42 5.10 -5.34 15.77
C LYS A 42 3.69 -5.96 15.88
N ALA A 43 2.67 -5.31 15.32
CA ALA A 43 1.29 -5.80 15.32
C ALA A 43 0.97 -6.68 14.10
N THR A 44 1.64 -6.45 12.97
CA THR A 44 1.34 -7.10 11.68
C THR A 44 1.61 -8.59 11.71
N GLY A 45 2.68 -9.03 12.38
CA GLY A 45 3.01 -10.47 12.44
C GLY A 45 1.87 -11.32 13.02
N LYS A 46 1.30 -10.92 14.15
CA LYS A 46 0.19 -11.64 14.79
C LYS A 46 -1.12 -11.54 13.99
N ALA A 47 -1.34 -10.42 13.32
CA ALA A 47 -2.51 -10.24 12.46
C ALA A 47 -2.43 -11.14 11.21
N LEU A 48 -1.26 -11.23 10.58
CA LEU A 48 -1.01 -12.11 9.44
C LEU A 48 -1.13 -13.59 9.82
N GLU A 49 -0.64 -13.97 11.00
CA GLU A 49 -0.77 -15.33 11.54
C GLU A 49 -2.24 -15.72 11.71
N ALA A 50 -3.04 -14.89 12.40
CA ALA A 50 -4.46 -15.13 12.60
C ALA A 50 -5.25 -15.13 11.27
N LEU A 51 -4.91 -14.23 10.35
CA LEU A 51 -5.50 -14.19 9.01
C LEU A 51 -5.18 -15.46 8.22
N GLY A 52 -3.94 -15.96 8.34
CA GLY A 52 -3.49 -17.20 7.71
C GLY A 52 -4.25 -18.42 8.23
N GLU A 53 -4.39 -18.55 9.55
CA GLU A 53 -5.14 -19.64 10.19
C GLU A 53 -6.62 -19.63 9.78
N ALA A 54 -7.28 -18.46 9.86
CA ALA A 54 -8.66 -18.32 9.43
C ALA A 54 -8.85 -18.59 7.93
N SER A 55 -7.88 -18.16 7.10
CA SER A 55 -7.84 -18.43 5.67
C SER A 55 -7.69 -19.93 5.39
N GLU A 56 -6.79 -20.62 6.10
CA GLU A 56 -6.60 -22.06 5.99
C GLU A 56 -7.90 -22.83 6.28
N GLU A 57 -8.63 -22.48 7.33
CA GLU A 57 -9.89 -23.15 7.68
C GLU A 57 -10.96 -23.00 6.58
N VAL A 58 -11.03 -21.83 5.94
CA VAL A 58 -11.96 -21.57 4.82
C VAL A 58 -11.54 -22.37 3.57
N PHE A 59 -10.25 -22.36 3.21
CA PHE A 59 -9.75 -23.01 1.99
C PHE A 59 -9.63 -24.53 2.11
N ARG A 60 -9.42 -25.07 3.31
CA ARG A 60 -9.44 -26.52 3.55
C ARG A 60 -10.81 -27.13 3.28
N GLY A 61 -11.85 -26.29 3.21
CA GLY A 61 -13.19 -26.74 2.86
C GLY A 61 -13.88 -27.52 3.97
N ASP A 62 -13.33 -27.55 5.19
CA ASP A 62 -13.93 -28.21 6.37
C ASP A 62 -15.30 -27.60 6.73
N ARG A 63 -15.57 -26.37 6.24
CA ARG A 63 -16.87 -25.70 6.36
C ARG A 63 -17.66 -25.64 5.05
N LEU A 64 -17.23 -26.32 3.99
CA LEU A 64 -18.00 -26.36 2.75
C LEU A 64 -19.10 -27.45 2.87
N PRO A 65 -20.37 -27.12 2.58
CA PRO A 65 -21.43 -28.11 2.56
C PRO A 65 -21.14 -29.17 1.49
N ILE A 66 -21.52 -30.41 1.77
CA ILE A 66 -21.46 -31.51 0.79
C ILE A 66 -22.32 -31.09 -0.41
N LEU A 67 -21.68 -30.92 -1.57
CA LEU A 67 -22.35 -30.60 -2.83
C LEU A 67 -23.00 -31.87 -3.37
N ASP A 68 -24.32 -31.85 -3.54
CA ASP A 68 -25.01 -32.85 -4.33
C ASP A 68 -24.65 -32.63 -5.80
N PHE A 69 -23.80 -33.53 -6.32
CA PHE A 69 -23.53 -33.60 -7.75
C PHE A 69 -24.56 -34.54 -8.40
N PRO A 70 -25.14 -34.16 -9.55
CA PRO A 70 -26.01 -35.06 -10.30
C PRO A 70 -25.19 -36.32 -10.64
N HIS A 71 -25.72 -37.48 -10.27
CA HIS A 71 -25.08 -38.75 -10.59
C HIS A 71 -25.13 -38.97 -12.10
N GLU A 72 -24.12 -39.63 -12.66
CA GLU A 72 -23.95 -39.87 -14.11
C GLU A 72 -25.20 -40.50 -14.79
N GLN A 73 -26.11 -41.06 -14.01
CA GLN A 73 -27.38 -41.61 -14.45
C GLN A 73 -28.43 -40.55 -14.84
N GLU A 74 -28.35 -39.31 -14.35
CA GLU A 74 -29.24 -38.20 -14.72
C GLU A 74 -28.80 -37.50 -16.02
N LEU A 75 -27.48 -37.44 -16.26
CA LEU A 75 -26.91 -36.78 -17.45
C LEU A 75 -27.13 -37.60 -18.73
N ASN A 76 -27.33 -38.92 -18.62
CA ASN A 76 -27.53 -39.84 -19.74
C ASN A 76 -29.02 -40.00 -20.15
N GLN A 77 -29.93 -39.20 -19.57
CA GLN A 77 -31.38 -39.23 -19.86
C GLN A 77 -31.94 -37.93 -20.49
N SER A 78 -31.08 -36.99 -20.91
CA SER A 78 -31.47 -35.81 -21.70
C SER A 78 -31.18 -35.96 -23.18
#